data_AF-A0A2V8CID4-F1
#
_entry.id   AF-A0A2V8CID4-F1
#
_cell.length_a   1.000
_cell.length_b   1.000
_cell.length_c   1.000
_cell.angle_alpha   90.00
_cell.angle_beta   90.00
_cell.angle_gamma   90.00
#
_symmetry.space_group_name_H-M   'P 1'
#
loop_
_entity.id
_entity.type
_entity.pdbx_description
1 polymer ?
#
loop_
_entity_poly.entity_id
_entity_poly.type
_entity_poly.pdbx_seq_one_letter_code
_entity_poly.pdbx_strand_id
1 'polypeptide(L)'
;MTHPRALRGPSAVPFAIGWAAALVGAIAAWHYHGLGLTLTHYDARGHLIVARRIFDSITPGWQQIGAVWLPLPHLLNAIPVQVDFFYRTGASAVAISIAAFAVATGAIAWIV
;
A
#
# COMPACT_ATOMS: atom_id res chain seq x y z
N MET A 1 42.64 6.14 22.26
CA MET A 1 42.15 4.75 22.16
C MET A 1 40.79 4.76 21.49
N THR A 2 40.76 4.56 20.18
CA THR A 2 39.53 4.42 19.40
C THR A 2 39.08 2.97 19.49
N HIS A 3 37.99 2.69 20.20
CA HIS A 3 37.37 1.36 20.13
C HIS A 3 36.85 1.15 18.71
N PRO A 4 37.29 0.11 17.99
CA PRO A 4 36.68 -0.23 16.71
C PRO A 4 35.21 -0.58 16.98
N ARG A 5 34.28 0.18 16.40
CA ARG A 5 32.87 -0.23 16.31
C ARG A 5 32.86 -1.53 15.53
N ALA A 6 32.74 -2.66 16.23
CA ALA A 6 32.43 -3.93 15.60
C ALA A 6 31.17 -3.72 14.76
N LEU A 7 31.28 -3.91 13.45
CA LEU A 7 30.14 -3.91 12.55
C LEU A 7 29.23 -5.05 13.02
N ARG A 8 28.18 -4.72 13.78
CA ARG A 8 27.15 -5.69 14.14
C ARG A 8 26.56 -6.19 12.83
N GLY A 9 26.56 -7.50 12.62
CA GLY A 9 25.89 -8.11 11.47
C GLY A 9 24.42 -7.66 11.40
N PRO A 10 23.77 -7.77 10.23
CA PRO A 10 22.40 -7.29 10.05
C PRO A 10 21.50 -7.88 11.15
N SER A 11 20.88 -7.02 11.94
CA SER A 11 19.92 -7.45 12.96
C SER A 11 18.66 -7.98 12.27
N ALA A 12 18.13 -9.10 12.76
CA ALA A 12 16.87 -9.66 12.24
C ALA A 12 15.63 -8.85 12.68
N VAL A 13 15.81 -7.93 13.63
CA VAL A 13 14.73 -7.19 14.30
C VAL A 13 13.89 -6.34 13.33
N PRO A 14 14.47 -5.51 12.42
CA PRO A 14 13.69 -4.73 11.46
C PRO A 14 12.82 -5.60 10.56
N PHE A 15 13.35 -6.75 10.12
CA PHE A 15 12.60 -7.70 9.30
C PHE A 15 11.47 -8.36 10.07
N ALA A 16 11.72 -8.77 11.32
CA ALA A 16 10.70 -9.34 12.19
C ALA A 16 9.54 -8.35 12.43
N ILE A 17 9.85 -7.07 12.64
CA ILE A 17 8.85 -6.01 12.81
C ILE A 17 8.05 -5.81 11.52
N GLY A 18 8.71 -5.75 10.36
CA GLY A 18 8.02 -5.64 9.08
C GLY A 18 7.07 -6.80 8.82
N TRP A 19 7.50 -8.05 9.09
CA TRP A 19 6.64 -9.22 8.98
C TRP A 19 5.46 -9.19 9.95
N ALA A 20 5.68 -8.79 11.20
CA ALA A 20 4.61 -8.63 12.17
C ALA A 20 3.58 -7.57 11.71
N ALA A 21 4.04 -6.44 11.18
CA ALA A 21 3.18 -5.40 10.62
C ALA A 21 2.38 -5.90 9.40
N ALA A 22 2.99 -6.69 8.51
CA ALA A 22 2.30 -7.31 7.39
C ALA A 22 1.20 -8.28 7.85
N LEU A 23 1.47 -9.13 8.84
CA LEU A 23 0.51 -10.07 9.42
C LEU A 23 -0.67 -9.34 10.06
N VAL A 24 -0.41 -8.33 10.88
CA VAL A 24 -1.46 -7.52 11.51
C VAL A 24 -2.31 -6.81 10.45
N GLY A 25 -1.66 -6.23 9.44
CA GLY A 25 -2.34 -5.58 8.31
C GLY A 25 -3.23 -6.54 7.53
N ALA A 26 -2.76 -7.77 7.27
CA ALA A 26 -3.55 -8.79 6.58
C ALA A 26 -4.76 -9.26 7.40
N ILE A 27 -4.60 -9.45 8.71
CA ILE A 27 -5.70 -9.82 9.62
C ILE A 27 -6.75 -8.70 9.65
N ALA A 28 -6.33 -7.45 9.79
CA ALA A 28 -7.24 -6.30 9.75
C ALA A 28 -7.95 -6.22 8.40
N ALA A 29 -7.22 -6.32 7.29
CA ALA A 29 -7.81 -6.29 5.95
C ALA A 29 -8.87 -7.39 5.76
N TRP A 30 -8.58 -8.62 6.19
CA TRP A 30 -9.54 -9.72 6.13
C TRP A 30 -10.81 -9.45 6.94
N HIS A 31 -10.64 -8.96 8.18
CA HIS A 31 -11.75 -8.63 9.06
C HIS A 31 -12.67 -7.56 8.44
N TYR A 32 -12.09 -6.43 8.00
CA TYR A 32 -12.87 -5.34 7.40
C TYR A 32 -13.47 -5.72 6.04
N HIS A 33 -12.81 -6.59 5.27
CA HIS A 33 -13.39 -7.15 4.06
C HIS A 33 -14.63 -8.01 4.34
N GLY A 34 -14.58 -8.88 5.36
CA GLY A 34 -15.73 -9.68 5.78
C GLY A 34 -16.93 -8.85 6.24
N LEU A 35 -16.69 -7.62 6.71
CA LEU A 35 -17.73 -6.65 7.08
C LEU A 35 -18.20 -5.77 5.90
N GLY A 36 -17.62 -5.93 4.70
CA GLY A 36 -17.92 -5.08 3.54
C GLY A 36 -17.39 -3.64 3.68
N LEU A 37 -16.42 -3.40 4.57
CA LEU A 37 -15.96 -2.07 4.93
C LEU A 37 -14.73 -1.58 4.14
N THR A 38 -14.10 -2.43 3.31
CA THR A 38 -12.83 -2.14 2.63
C THR A 38 -12.82 -0.80 1.87
N LEU A 39 -13.93 -0.46 1.22
CA LEU A 39 -14.08 0.76 0.43
C LEU A 39 -15.13 1.70 1.00
N THR A 40 -15.32 1.73 2.32
CA THR A 40 -16.32 2.61 2.95
C THR A 40 -15.89 4.07 2.98
N HIS A 41 -14.59 4.32 3.09
CA HIS A 41 -14.06 5.66 3.07
C HIS A 41 -14.06 6.23 1.63
N TYR A 42 -14.50 7.48 1.47
CA TYR A 42 -14.66 8.10 0.15
C TYR A 42 -13.33 8.19 -0.62
N ASP A 43 -12.24 8.56 0.05
CA ASP A 43 -10.93 8.67 -0.60
C ASP A 43 -10.41 7.30 -1.08
N ALA A 44 -10.74 6.21 -0.38
CA ALA A 44 -10.35 4.87 -0.81
C ALA A 44 -10.99 4.51 -2.17
N ARG A 45 -12.28 4.83 -2.35
CA ARG A 45 -12.94 4.71 -3.66
C ARG A 45 -12.37 5.70 -4.67
N GLY A 46 -12.13 6.94 -4.25
CA GLY A 46 -11.56 7.99 -5.08
C GLY A 46 -10.25 7.57 -5.74
N HIS A 47 -9.31 7.02 -4.96
CA HIS A 47 -8.04 6.53 -5.48
C HIS A 47 -8.20 5.43 -6.55
N LEU A 48 -9.13 4.49 -6.35
CA LEU A 48 -9.41 3.44 -7.34
C LEU A 48 -10.06 3.99 -8.61
N ILE A 49 -10.98 4.96 -8.48
CA ILE A 49 -11.60 5.65 -9.61
C ILE A 49 -10.53 6.38 -10.42
N VAL A 50 -9.65 7.14 -9.77
CA VAL A 50 -8.55 7.86 -10.42
C VAL A 50 -7.60 6.88 -11.12
N ALA A 51 -7.24 5.77 -10.47
CA ALA A 51 -6.41 4.75 -11.08
C ALA A 51 -7.08 4.10 -12.31
N ARG A 52 -8.37 3.79 -12.23
CA ARG A 52 -9.12 3.12 -13.30
C ARG A 52 -9.30 4.01 -14.52
N ARG A 53 -9.71 5.26 -14.29
CA ARG A 53 -10.02 6.21 -15.37
C ARG A 53 -8.82 6.61 -16.24
N ILE A 54 -7.59 6.30 -15.81
CA ILE A 54 -6.37 6.46 -16.65
C ILE A 54 -6.53 5.69 -17.96
N PHE A 55 -7.11 4.49 -17.92
CA PHE A 55 -7.31 3.65 -19.10
C PHE A 55 -8.79 3.43 -19.46
N ASP A 56 -9.68 3.45 -18.46
CA ASP A 56 -11.11 3.18 -18.61
C ASP A 56 -11.94 4.42 -18.29
N SER A 57 -11.98 5.36 -19.24
CA SER A 57 -12.83 6.55 -19.21
C SER A 57 -13.12 7.10 -20.61
N ILE A 58 -13.95 8.13 -20.71
CA ILE A 58 -14.28 8.83 -21.97
C ILE A 58 -13.06 9.61 -22.50
N THR A 59 -12.16 10.03 -21.61
CA THR A 59 -10.94 10.78 -21.94
C THR A 59 -9.71 10.10 -21.31
N PRO A 60 -9.39 8.86 -21.71
CA PRO A 60 -8.29 8.12 -21.12
C PRO A 60 -6.95 8.81 -21.41
N GLY A 61 -6.01 8.68 -20.49
CA GLY A 61 -4.70 9.32 -20.60
C GLY A 61 -4.04 9.61 -19.26
N TRP A 62 -2.75 9.89 -19.32
CA TRP A 62 -1.93 10.20 -18.15
C TRP A 62 -2.33 11.52 -17.47
N GLN A 63 -3.05 12.41 -18.17
CA GLN A 63 -3.66 13.61 -17.61
C GLN A 63 -4.70 13.31 -16.52
N GLN A 64 -5.18 12.07 -16.44
CA GLN A 64 -6.10 11.60 -15.40
C GLN A 64 -5.38 11.30 -14.07
N ILE A 65 -4.05 11.17 -14.08
CA ILE A 65 -3.25 10.86 -12.89
C ILE A 65 -3.34 12.02 -11.90
N GLY A 66 -3.46 11.67 -10.63
CA GLY A 66 -3.54 12.67 -9.57
C GLY A 66 -4.95 13.24 -9.46
N ALA A 67 -5.13 14.04 -8.43
CA ALA A 67 -6.33 14.83 -8.19
C ALA A 67 -5.93 15.82 -7.09
N VAL A 68 -6.62 15.81 -5.96
CA VAL A 68 -6.18 16.46 -4.72
C VAL A 68 -5.04 15.69 -4.02
N TRP A 69 -4.76 14.45 -4.44
CA TRP A 69 -3.73 13.59 -3.85
C TRP A 69 -2.49 13.45 -4.74
N LEU A 70 -1.37 13.08 -4.11
CA LEU A 70 -0.16 12.64 -4.79
C LEU A 70 -0.44 11.43 -5.72
N PRO A 71 0.32 11.29 -6.81
CA PRO A 71 -0.01 10.36 -7.89
C PRO A 71 0.31 8.89 -7.61
N LEU A 72 1.18 8.61 -6.63
CA LEU A 72 1.75 7.27 -6.43
C LEU A 72 0.68 6.16 -6.25
N PRO A 73 -0.36 6.31 -5.41
CA PRO A 73 -1.40 5.28 -5.27
C PRO A 73 -2.15 5.01 -6.58
N HIS A 74 -2.32 6.05 -7.41
CA HIS A 74 -2.97 5.94 -8.72
C HIS A 74 -2.12 5.15 -9.70
N LEU A 75 -0.81 5.42 -9.73
CA LEU A 75 0.14 4.73 -10.61
C LEU A 75 0.28 3.25 -10.23
N LEU A 76 0.46 2.96 -8.94
CA LEU A 76 0.62 1.57 -8.47
C LEU A 76 -0.62 0.71 -8.75
N ASN A 77 -1.80 1.32 -8.75
CA ASN A 77 -3.05 0.63 -9.04
C ASN A 77 -3.52 0.75 -10.51
N ALA A 78 -2.86 1.53 -11.36
CA ALA A 78 -3.35 1.85 -12.70
C ALA A 78 -3.67 0.61 -13.54
N ILE A 79 -2.82 -0.42 -13.47
CA ILE A 79 -3.03 -1.70 -14.17
C ILE A 79 -3.91 -2.66 -13.34
N PRO A 80 -3.65 -2.92 -12.04
CA PRO A 80 -4.47 -3.85 -11.26
C PRO A 80 -5.98 -3.57 -11.30
N VAL A 81 -6.39 -2.31 -11.21
CA VAL A 81 -7.83 -1.95 -11.11
C VAL A 81 -8.57 -2.02 -12.44
N GLN A 82 -7.89 -2.37 -13.54
CA GLN A 82 -8.58 -2.71 -14.79
C GLN A 82 -9.28 -4.06 -14.67
N VAL A 83 -8.91 -4.89 -13.70
CA VAL A 83 -9.66 -6.09 -13.34
C VAL A 83 -10.78 -5.72 -12.36
N ASP A 84 -12.03 -5.99 -12.76
CA ASP A 84 -13.22 -5.66 -11.99
C ASP A 84 -13.20 -6.17 -10.55
N PHE A 85 -12.64 -7.37 -10.32
CA PHE A 85 -12.48 -7.90 -8.98
C PHE A 85 -11.64 -6.97 -8.09
N PHE A 86 -10.48 -6.53 -8.55
CA PHE A 86 -9.60 -5.66 -7.77
C PHE A 86 -10.20 -4.25 -7.59
N TYR A 87 -10.88 -3.73 -8.61
CA TYR A 87 -11.56 -2.43 -8.51
C TYR A 87 -12.72 -2.42 -7.53
N ARG A 88 -13.58 -3.46 -7.57
CA ARG A 88 -14.79 -3.51 -6.72
C ARG A 88 -14.50 -3.89 -5.28
N THR A 89 -13.44 -4.68 -5.04
CA THR A 89 -13.07 -5.12 -3.69
C THR A 89 -12.02 -4.21 -3.04
N GLY A 90 -11.20 -3.51 -3.83
CA GLY A 90 -10.03 -2.77 -3.35
C GLY A 90 -8.84 -3.64 -2.98
N ALA A 91 -8.88 -4.96 -3.27
CA ALA A 91 -7.87 -5.90 -2.79
C ALA A 91 -6.43 -5.55 -3.21
N SER A 92 -6.22 -5.05 -4.45
CA SER A 92 -4.88 -4.62 -4.89
C SER A 92 -4.35 -3.43 -4.09
N ALA A 93 -5.18 -2.41 -3.87
CA ALA A 93 -4.81 -1.22 -3.11
C ALA A 93 -4.51 -1.54 -1.65
N VAL A 94 -5.31 -2.42 -1.04
CA VAL A 94 -5.07 -2.91 0.33
C VAL A 94 -3.75 -3.68 0.42
N ALA A 95 -3.48 -4.59 -0.53
CA ALA A 95 -2.22 -5.33 -0.55
C ALA A 95 -0.99 -4.39 -0.65
N ILE A 96 -1.07 -3.38 -1.52
CA ILE A 96 -0.04 -2.35 -1.65
C ILE A 96 0.13 -1.56 -0.33
N SER A 97 -0.98 -1.20 0.31
CA SER A 97 -0.96 -0.47 1.59
C SER A 97 -0.32 -1.29 2.71
N ILE A 98 -0.64 -2.58 2.82
CA ILE A 98 -0.02 -3.49 3.81
C ILE A 98 1.48 -3.63 3.55
N ALA A 99 1.89 -3.80 2.29
CA ALA A 99 3.31 -3.88 1.93
C ALA A 99 4.06 -2.59 2.28
N ALA A 100 3.48 -1.42 1.96
CA ALA A 100 4.06 -0.13 2.30
C ALA A 100 4.17 0.07 3.82
N PHE A 101 3.15 -0.33 4.58
CA PHE A 101 3.16 -0.28 6.04
C PHE A 101 4.24 -1.19 6.65
N ALA A 102 4.39 -2.41 6.15
CA ALA A 102 5.42 -3.35 6.57
C ALA A 102 6.84 -2.82 6.28
N VAL A 103 7.06 -2.26 5.09
CA VAL A 103 8.35 -1.65 4.72
C VAL A 103 8.64 -0.44 5.61
N ALA A 104 7.66 0.45 5.82
CA ALA A 104 7.83 1.65 6.63
C ALA A 104 8.20 1.32 8.08
N THR A 105 7.48 0.38 8.70
CA THR A 105 7.75 -0.02 10.10
C THR A 105 9.10 -0.70 10.26
N GLY A 106 9.48 -1.60 9.34
CA GLY A 106 10.82 -2.19 9.31
C GLY A 106 11.92 -1.14 9.12
N ALA A 107 11.73 -0.20 8.20
CA ALA A 107 12.69 0.88 7.95
C ALA A 107 12.86 1.80 9.17
N ILE A 108 11.76 2.17 9.85
CA ILE A 108 11.83 2.94 11.09
C ILE A 108 12.61 2.18 12.16
N ALA A 109 12.33 0.89 12.35
CA ALA A 109 13.03 0.05 13.33
C ALA A 109 14.52 -0.18 13.01
N TRP A 110 14.94 0.07 11.76
CA TRP A 110 16.35 0.00 11.37
C TRP A 110 17.11 1.31 11.68
N ILE A 111 16.42 2.45 11.68
CA ILE A 111 17.04 3.78 11.86
C ILE A 111 17.10 4.19 13.33
N VAL A 112 16.18 3.69 14.16
CA VAL A 112 16.15 3.90 15.63
C VAL A 112 17.09 2.93 16.33
#